data_AF-A0AAV1D3Z3-F1
#
_entry.id   AF-A0AAV1D3Z3-F1
#
_cell.length_a   1.000
_cell.length_b   1.000
_cell.length_c   1.000
_cell.angle_alpha   90.00
_cell.angle_beta   90.00
_cell.angle_gamma   90.00
#
_symmetry.space_group_name_H-M   'P 1'
#
loop_
_entity.id
_entity.type
_entity.pdbx_description
1 polymer ?
#
loop_
_entity_poly.entity_id
_entity_poly.type
_entity_poly.pdbx_seq_one_letter_code
_entity_poly.pdbx_strand_id
1 'polypeptide(L)'
;MVYRHPSIVHHFCVRVWCTVSQDYDKTGLLLEILSGLENDVSNKHLNRSEDDMADAIRRHLKGKPYLIVLDDVWDMEAWDSLKLSFPDDKSGSRILVTSRNENVASQIIPQSQTLHHLRSLTDEESWKLLQMRISFEEGCPPELVARGQAIAQRCKGLPLTIVTVAGLHSNMETSGWEEVEESLNKSCTPALDQWKETIELSYRHLPDYLKPCSLYFGAYKEDQRIRVRELLERWIAEGFVERTAGGCVEDVAEAYLTELVQRNLVMVAERGSRGKIKFCMLHDLLHEFYKEKSIGDHFLQRLHGSELGTSAEPNMSYRLFIDSSREEDVAEPKQVFPYLRTLFIPNNNDNSSWDERHRRGILYKFCRSKLVRVLDCWGMGFFDIFPRVVLQLAHLKYLRLGIGAELFMLTPLIVNLSSLEILSVVDAPATVLCCQIL
;
A
#
# COMPACT_ATOMS: atom_id res chain seq x y z
N MET A 1 -10.43 12.48 14.71
CA MET A 1 -9.44 11.62 15.41
C MET A 1 -9.01 12.27 16.71
N VAL A 2 -9.12 11.55 17.84
CA VAL A 2 -8.73 12.02 19.19
C VAL A 2 -7.28 12.50 19.23
N TYR A 3 -6.38 11.80 18.55
CA TYR A 3 -4.94 12.10 18.47
C TYR A 3 -4.62 13.55 18.04
N ARG A 4 -5.46 14.16 17.18
CA ARG A 4 -5.27 15.52 16.66
C ARG A 4 -6.13 16.56 17.40
N HIS A 5 -6.89 16.17 18.42
CA HIS A 5 -7.74 17.11 19.16
C HIS A 5 -6.87 18.16 19.88
N PRO A 6 -7.21 19.46 19.85
CA PRO A 6 -6.39 20.52 20.43
C PRO A 6 -5.98 20.27 21.89
N SER A 7 -6.89 19.74 22.71
CA SER A 7 -6.60 19.40 24.12
C SER A 7 -5.55 18.29 24.26
N ILE A 8 -5.56 17.30 23.36
CA ILE A 8 -4.57 16.20 23.33
C ILE A 8 -3.22 16.73 22.86
N VAL A 9 -3.23 17.56 21.82
CA VAL A 9 -2.03 18.22 21.29
C VAL A 9 -1.36 19.09 22.36
N HIS A 10 -2.14 19.79 23.17
CA HIS A 10 -1.62 20.67 24.22
C HIS A 10 -1.09 19.90 25.44
N HIS A 11 -1.69 18.75 25.76
CA HIS A 11 -1.31 17.96 26.93
C HIS A 11 -0.04 17.12 26.71
N PHE A 12 0.07 16.45 25.56
CA PHE A 12 1.20 15.57 25.26
C PHE A 12 2.24 16.29 24.42
N CYS A 13 3.41 16.54 25.01
CA CYS A 13 4.51 17.22 24.33
C CYS A 13 5.18 16.35 23.26
N VAL A 14 5.04 15.03 23.38
CA VAL A 14 5.51 14.05 22.39
C VAL A 14 4.34 13.18 21.97
N ARG A 15 4.15 13.02 20.66
CA ARG A 15 3.07 12.19 20.11
C ARG A 15 3.59 11.41 18.92
N VAL A 16 3.38 10.11 18.91
CA VAL A 16 3.82 9.20 17.85
C VAL A 16 2.70 8.25 17.50
N TRP A 17 2.59 7.92 16.22
CA TRP A 17 1.70 6.91 15.68
C TRP A 17 2.55 5.87 14.97
N CYS A 18 2.33 4.59 15.28
CA CYS A 18 3.01 3.46 14.67
C CYS A 18 1.93 2.42 14.32
N THR A 19 1.91 1.96 13.08
CA THR A 19 0.97 0.94 12.62
C THR A 19 1.66 -0.43 12.62
N VAL A 20 1.06 -1.41 13.28
CA VAL A 20 1.59 -2.76 13.40
C VAL A 20 0.86 -3.65 12.40
N SER A 21 1.44 -3.85 11.22
CA SER A 21 0.89 -4.79 10.22
C SER A 21 0.96 -6.24 10.69
N GLN A 22 0.27 -7.19 10.03
CA GLN A 22 0.38 -8.62 10.35
C GLN A 22 1.82 -9.14 10.15
N ASP A 23 2.44 -8.77 9.03
CA ASP A 23 3.82 -9.11 8.69
C ASP A 23 4.77 -8.02 9.21
N TYR A 24 4.84 -7.82 10.52
CA TYR A 24 5.71 -6.80 11.14
C TYR A 24 7.12 -7.35 11.42
N ASP A 25 8.10 -6.44 11.42
CA ASP A 25 9.43 -6.70 11.96
C ASP A 25 9.76 -5.70 13.08
N LYS A 26 10.34 -6.18 14.17
CA LYS A 26 10.62 -5.37 15.37
C LYS A 26 11.51 -4.16 15.05
N THR A 27 12.50 -4.33 14.18
CA THR A 27 13.40 -3.24 13.78
C THR A 27 12.62 -2.13 13.06
N GLY A 28 11.75 -2.49 12.12
CA GLY A 28 10.86 -1.58 11.41
C GLY A 28 9.95 -0.79 12.34
N LEU A 29 9.33 -1.45 13.33
CA LEU A 29 8.48 -0.78 14.32
C LEU A 29 9.28 0.23 15.18
N LEU A 30 10.47 -0.15 15.65
CA LEU A 30 11.34 0.75 16.41
C LEU A 30 11.80 1.96 15.58
N LEU A 31 12.12 1.74 14.31
CA LEU A 31 12.51 2.79 13.37
C LEU A 31 11.35 3.75 13.08
N GLU A 32 10.14 3.24 12.89
CA GLU A 32 8.96 4.08 12.68
C GLU A 32 8.72 5.00 13.89
N ILE A 33 8.80 4.44 15.10
CA ILE A 33 8.64 5.21 16.33
C ILE A 33 9.75 6.26 16.46
N LEU A 34 11.01 5.90 16.25
CA LEU A 34 12.14 6.84 16.29
C LEU A 34 12.00 7.97 15.28
N SER A 35 11.64 7.64 14.04
CA SER A 35 11.43 8.62 12.97
C SER A 35 10.33 9.62 13.34
N GLY A 36 9.25 9.12 13.95
CA GLY A 36 8.18 9.94 14.50
C GLY A 36 8.60 10.86 15.65
N LEU A 37 9.53 10.41 16.51
CA LEU A 37 10.07 11.20 17.62
C LEU A 37 10.99 12.33 17.16
N GLU A 38 11.84 12.04 16.17
CA GLU A 38 12.85 12.98 15.68
C GLU A 38 12.30 13.92 14.61
N ASN A 39 11.09 13.65 14.08
CA ASN A 39 10.58 14.25 12.84
C ASN A 39 11.60 14.16 11.69
N ASP A 40 12.40 13.10 11.71
CA ASP A 40 13.47 12.85 10.77
C ASP A 40 13.19 11.50 10.10
N VAL A 41 13.20 11.51 8.77
CA VAL A 41 12.98 10.32 7.94
C VAL A 41 14.33 9.76 7.44
N SER A 42 15.45 10.30 7.94
CA SER A 42 16.77 9.84 7.56
C SER A 42 17.14 8.54 8.24
N ASN A 43 17.89 7.71 7.51
CA ASN A 43 18.28 6.36 7.88
C ASN A 43 19.38 6.29 8.97
N LYS A 44 19.50 7.31 9.83
CA LYS A 44 20.57 7.41 10.87
C LYS A 44 20.56 6.24 11.85
N HIS A 45 19.44 5.54 11.96
CA HIS A 45 19.23 4.46 12.92
C HIS A 45 19.28 3.07 12.29
N LEU A 46 19.35 2.92 10.95
CA LEU A 46 19.34 1.60 10.29
C LEU A 46 20.48 0.67 10.76
N ASN A 47 21.62 1.23 11.16
CA ASN A 47 22.80 0.46 11.58
C ASN A 47 22.86 0.20 13.10
N ARG A 48 21.83 0.58 13.85
CA ARG A 48 21.78 0.36 15.31
C ARG A 48 21.23 -1.03 15.61
N SER A 49 21.67 -1.61 16.72
CA SER A 49 20.98 -2.79 17.25
C SER A 49 19.58 -2.42 17.72
N GLU A 50 18.67 -3.40 17.78
CA GLU A 50 17.31 -3.17 18.29
C GLU A 50 17.32 -2.61 19.71
N ASP A 51 18.26 -3.05 20.56
CA ASP A 51 18.42 -2.56 21.93
C ASP A 51 18.85 -1.09 21.95
N ASP A 52 19.78 -0.70 21.08
CA ASP A 52 20.21 0.70 20.94
C ASP A 52 19.06 1.61 20.44
N MET A 53 18.19 1.08 19.58
CA MET A 53 17.00 1.78 19.11
C MET A 53 15.97 1.93 20.23
N ALA A 54 15.68 0.85 20.96
CA ALA A 54 14.78 0.88 22.11
C ALA A 54 15.28 1.86 23.19
N ASP A 55 16.58 1.88 23.48
CA ASP A 55 17.19 2.83 24.42
C ASP A 55 17.16 4.28 23.90
N ALA A 56 17.26 4.47 22.59
CA ALA A 56 17.08 5.80 22.00
C ALA A 56 15.65 6.31 22.13
N ILE A 57 14.64 5.46 21.89
CA ILE A 57 13.23 5.79 22.13
C ILE A 57 13.04 6.16 23.61
N ARG A 58 13.52 5.30 24.51
CA ARG A 58 13.40 5.50 25.95
C ARG A 58 13.98 6.83 26.41
N ARG A 59 15.17 7.18 25.92
CA ARG A 59 15.83 8.47 26.22
C ARG A 59 15.05 9.68 25.70
N HIS A 60 14.42 9.58 24.52
CA HIS A 60 13.60 10.66 23.97
C HIS A 60 12.35 10.93 24.80
N LEU A 61 11.74 9.87 25.34
CA LEU A 61 10.49 9.89 26.10
C LEU A 61 10.67 10.23 27.59
N LYS A 62 11.85 9.95 28.14
CA LYS A 62 12.12 10.10 29.57
C LYS A 62 11.81 11.51 30.08
N GLY A 63 11.04 11.58 31.17
CA GLY A 63 10.65 12.82 31.85
C GLY A 63 9.62 13.68 31.10
N LYS A 64 9.03 13.18 30.00
CA LYS A 64 8.09 13.93 29.17
C LYS A 64 6.69 13.29 29.19
N PRO A 65 5.59 14.06 29.18
CA PRO A 65 4.26 13.52 28.89
C PRO A 65 4.17 13.16 27.40
N TYR A 66 3.98 11.89 27.10
CA TYR A 66 3.88 11.39 25.72
C TYR A 66 2.58 10.62 25.46
N LEU A 67 2.14 10.62 24.21
CA LEU A 67 1.10 9.73 23.70
C LEU A 67 1.66 8.90 22.53
N ILE A 68 1.72 7.59 22.71
CA ILE A 68 2.09 6.66 21.64
C ILE A 68 0.84 5.91 21.22
N VAL A 69 0.54 5.89 19.93
CA VAL A 69 -0.52 5.06 19.35
C VAL A 69 0.15 3.88 18.65
N LEU A 70 -0.19 2.67 19.09
CA LEU A 70 0.13 1.42 18.42
C LEU A 70 -1.16 0.93 17.76
N ASP A 71 -1.25 1.12 16.46
CA ASP A 71 -2.45 0.83 15.68
C ASP A 71 -2.41 -0.59 15.11
N ASP A 72 -3.52 -1.32 15.24
CA ASP A 72 -3.77 -2.67 14.72
C ASP A 72 -2.84 -3.77 15.25
N VAL A 73 -2.60 -3.83 16.57
CA VAL A 73 -1.73 -4.87 17.17
C VAL A 73 -2.36 -6.27 17.09
N TRP A 74 -1.65 -7.21 16.46
CA TRP A 74 -2.15 -8.58 16.17
C TRP A 74 -1.85 -9.63 17.24
N ASP A 75 -0.74 -9.48 17.96
CA ASP A 75 -0.27 -10.45 18.95
C ASP A 75 0.45 -9.79 20.13
N MET A 76 0.78 -10.60 21.15
CA MET A 76 1.51 -10.13 22.33
C MET A 76 3.00 -9.96 22.10
N GLU A 77 3.57 -10.58 21.06
CA GLU A 77 5.00 -10.46 20.75
C GLU A 77 5.33 -9.05 20.27
N ALA A 78 4.47 -8.45 19.43
CA ALA A 78 4.56 -7.06 19.01
C ALA A 78 4.59 -6.11 20.23
N TRP A 79 3.64 -6.29 21.16
CA TRP A 79 3.60 -5.49 22.38
C TRP A 79 4.82 -5.70 23.28
N ASP A 80 5.19 -6.96 23.51
CA ASP A 80 6.30 -7.32 24.39
C ASP A 80 7.64 -6.80 23.86
N SER A 81 7.78 -6.73 22.54
CA SER A 81 8.96 -6.19 21.88
C SER A 81 9.14 -4.67 22.05
N LEU A 82 8.04 -3.92 22.19
CA LEU A 82 8.03 -2.46 22.25
C LEU A 82 7.89 -1.90 23.67
N LYS A 83 7.19 -2.62 24.57
CA LYS A 83 6.81 -2.09 25.90
C LYS A 83 7.98 -1.59 26.74
N LEU A 84 9.17 -2.20 26.59
CA LEU A 84 10.37 -1.83 27.34
C LEU A 84 10.98 -0.49 26.88
N SER A 85 10.66 -0.06 25.66
CA SER A 85 11.09 1.22 25.11
C SER A 85 10.32 2.41 25.71
N PHE A 86 9.20 2.17 26.39
CA PHE A 86 8.31 3.22 26.90
C PHE A 86 8.45 3.41 28.42
N PRO A 87 9.09 4.49 28.90
CA PRO A 87 9.29 4.72 30.33
C PRO A 87 8.00 5.20 31.03
N ASP A 88 7.64 4.59 32.16
CA ASP A 88 6.63 5.13 33.07
C ASP A 88 7.28 5.95 34.19
N ASP A 89 7.52 7.23 33.90
CA ASP A 89 8.07 8.19 34.86
C ASP A 89 6.96 8.91 35.66
N LYS A 90 5.71 8.42 35.61
CA LYS A 90 4.53 9.07 36.21
C LYS A 90 4.30 10.50 35.70
N SER A 91 4.75 10.80 34.47
CA SER A 91 4.63 12.11 33.80
C SER A 91 3.26 12.38 33.18
N GLY A 92 2.30 11.45 33.33
CA GLY A 92 0.98 11.55 32.68
C GLY A 92 0.92 10.92 31.29
N SER A 93 1.98 10.22 30.85
CA SER A 93 2.04 9.55 29.56
C SER A 93 0.95 8.49 29.35
N ARG A 94 0.60 8.25 28.09
CA ARG A 94 -0.40 7.28 27.67
C ARG A 94 0.09 6.49 26.46
N ILE A 95 -0.33 5.24 26.40
CA ILE A 95 -0.20 4.41 25.21
C ILE A 95 -1.63 4.01 24.82
N LEU A 96 -2.00 4.29 23.58
CA LEU A 96 -3.26 3.86 23.00
C LEU A 96 -2.95 2.68 22.09
N VAL A 97 -3.57 1.53 22.36
CA VAL A 97 -3.48 0.34 21.52
C VAL A 97 -4.84 0.09 20.89
N THR A 98 -4.87 -0.12 19.58
CA THR A 98 -6.03 -0.68 18.89
C THR A 98 -5.71 -2.10 18.47
N SER A 99 -6.69 -3.00 18.55
CA SER A 99 -6.55 -4.39 18.15
C SER A 99 -7.92 -4.95 17.80
N ARG A 100 -7.94 -5.86 16.82
CA ARG A 100 -9.12 -6.67 16.48
C ARG A 100 -9.28 -7.88 17.40
N ASN A 101 -8.23 -8.24 18.12
CA ASN A 101 -8.17 -9.41 18.98
C ASN A 101 -8.36 -9.00 20.44
N GLU A 102 -9.56 -9.26 20.97
CA GLU A 102 -9.90 -8.97 22.37
C GLU A 102 -8.96 -9.66 23.36
N ASN A 103 -8.45 -10.86 23.04
CA ASN A 103 -7.52 -11.58 23.90
C ASN A 103 -6.16 -10.85 23.98
N VAL A 104 -5.71 -10.20 22.91
CA VAL A 104 -4.48 -9.41 22.91
C VAL A 104 -4.71 -8.13 23.72
N ALA A 105 -5.80 -7.42 23.43
CA ALA A 105 -6.11 -6.17 24.11
C ALA A 105 -6.29 -6.35 25.64
N SER A 106 -6.98 -7.43 26.06
CA SER A 106 -7.19 -7.74 27.48
C SER A 106 -5.90 -8.10 28.24
N GLN A 107 -4.88 -8.63 27.55
CA GLN A 107 -3.57 -8.91 28.16
C GLN A 107 -2.69 -7.66 28.29
N ILE A 108 -2.86 -6.67 27.41
CA ILE A 108 -2.12 -5.41 27.44
C ILE A 108 -2.65 -4.47 28.53
N ILE A 109 -3.98 -4.41 28.66
CA ILE A 109 -4.63 -3.42 29.54
C ILE A 109 -4.41 -3.78 31.01
N PRO A 110 -4.00 -2.82 31.87
CA PRO A 110 -3.90 -3.05 33.30
C PRO A 110 -5.26 -3.43 33.90
N GLN A 111 -5.27 -4.27 34.94
CA GLN A 111 -6.51 -4.69 35.65
C GLN A 111 -7.38 -3.54 36.16
N SER A 112 -6.80 -2.34 36.31
CA SER A 112 -7.49 -1.12 36.75
C SER A 112 -8.22 -0.36 35.62
N GLN A 113 -8.12 -0.81 34.38
CA GLN A 113 -8.71 -0.15 33.21
C GLN A 113 -9.67 -1.07 32.47
N THR A 114 -10.66 -0.47 31.80
CA THR A 114 -11.65 -1.18 31.00
C THR A 114 -11.30 -1.10 29.52
N LEU A 115 -11.35 -2.24 28.83
CA LEU A 115 -11.27 -2.29 27.38
C LEU A 115 -12.41 -1.47 26.76
N HIS A 116 -12.09 -0.66 25.75
CA HIS A 116 -13.10 0.08 25.00
C HIS A 116 -13.49 -0.71 23.75
N HIS A 117 -14.68 -1.33 23.78
CA HIS A 117 -15.24 -1.99 22.62
C HIS A 117 -15.88 -0.96 21.69
N LEU A 118 -15.36 -0.83 20.47
CA LEU A 118 -16.01 -0.03 19.43
C LEU A 118 -17.34 -0.68 19.05
N ARG A 119 -18.43 0.07 19.18
CA ARG A 119 -19.75 -0.38 18.75
C ARG A 119 -19.95 -0.20 17.25
N SER A 120 -20.83 -0.99 16.66
CA SER A 120 -21.39 -0.71 15.35
C SER A 120 -22.22 0.59 15.37
N LEU A 121 -22.34 1.22 14.20
CA LEU A 121 -23.26 2.33 13.99
C LEU A 121 -24.71 1.86 14.11
N THR A 122 -25.59 2.74 14.58
CA THR A 122 -27.04 2.46 14.52
C THR A 122 -27.54 2.55 13.08
N ASP A 123 -28.76 2.09 12.80
CA ASP A 123 -29.36 2.20 11.47
C ASP A 123 -29.45 3.66 11.01
N GLU A 124 -29.77 4.58 11.92
CA GLU A 124 -29.84 6.01 11.65
C GLU A 124 -28.46 6.61 11.36
N GLU A 125 -27.45 6.24 12.14
CA GLU A 125 -26.07 6.67 11.91
C GLU A 125 -25.51 6.11 10.59
N SER A 126 -25.87 4.86 10.27
CA SER A 126 -25.46 4.19 9.04
C SER A 126 -26.05 4.86 7.81
N TRP A 127 -27.35 5.16 7.87
CA TRP A 127 -28.03 5.89 6.81
C TRP A 127 -27.44 7.29 6.65
N LYS A 128 -27.21 8.00 7.75
CA LYS A 128 -26.58 9.31 7.73
C LYS A 128 -25.19 9.27 7.10
N LEU A 129 -24.37 8.28 7.45
CA LEU A 129 -23.04 8.10 6.86
C LEU A 129 -23.13 7.82 5.35
N LEU A 130 -24.07 6.99 4.91
CA LEU A 130 -24.31 6.70 3.50
C LEU A 130 -24.66 7.98 2.72
N GLN A 131 -25.60 8.77 3.24
CA GLN A 131 -25.98 10.06 2.64
C GLN A 131 -24.79 11.04 2.56
N MET A 132 -23.99 11.13 3.63
CA MET A 132 -22.82 12.00 3.67
C MET A 132 -21.77 11.62 2.63
N ARG A 133 -21.69 10.34 2.24
CA ARG A 133 -20.70 9.87 1.26
C ARG A 133 -21.19 9.98 -0.18
N ILE A 134 -22.47 9.74 -0.43
CA ILE A 134 -23.04 9.85 -1.78
C ILE A 134 -23.11 11.32 -2.25
N SER A 135 -23.13 12.29 -1.32
CA SER A 135 -23.09 13.73 -1.62
C SER A 135 -24.22 14.20 -2.54
N PHE A 136 -25.46 14.09 -2.08
CA PHE A 136 -26.61 14.64 -2.80
C PHE A 136 -26.59 16.19 -2.78
N GLU A 137 -26.44 16.83 -3.95
CA GLU A 137 -26.34 18.30 -4.06
C GLU A 137 -27.59 19.03 -3.50
N GLU A 138 -28.78 18.49 -3.75
CA GLU A 138 -30.07 19.06 -3.29
C GLU A 138 -30.74 18.22 -2.19
N GLY A 139 -29.98 17.33 -1.55
CA GLY A 139 -30.51 16.32 -0.62
C GLY A 139 -30.99 15.04 -1.32
N CYS A 140 -31.17 13.97 -0.53
CA CYS A 140 -31.53 12.66 -1.07
C CYS A 140 -32.94 12.69 -1.69
N PRO A 141 -33.12 12.28 -2.96
CA PRO A 141 -34.43 12.18 -3.59
C PRO A 141 -35.40 11.34 -2.74
N PRO A 142 -36.66 11.79 -2.52
CA PRO A 142 -37.61 11.10 -1.64
C PRO A 142 -37.82 9.61 -2.01
N GLU A 143 -37.78 9.29 -3.30
CA GLU A 143 -37.90 7.93 -3.83
C GLU A 143 -36.74 7.01 -3.45
N LEU A 144 -35.56 7.56 -3.16
CA LEU A 144 -34.37 6.81 -2.76
C LEU A 144 -34.23 6.67 -1.25
N VAL A 145 -35.01 7.40 -0.44
CA VAL A 145 -34.85 7.38 1.03
C VAL A 145 -35.11 5.99 1.60
N ALA A 146 -36.24 5.37 1.26
CA ALA A 146 -36.58 4.04 1.79
C ALA A 146 -35.57 2.97 1.34
N ARG A 147 -35.16 3.03 0.06
CA ARG A 147 -34.17 2.13 -0.51
C ARG A 147 -32.79 2.31 0.11
N GLY A 148 -32.34 3.56 0.27
CA GLY A 148 -31.06 3.88 0.89
C GLY A 148 -31.00 3.47 2.36
N GLN A 149 -32.10 3.59 3.09
CA GLN A 149 -32.22 3.05 4.45
C GLN A 149 -32.10 1.52 4.45
N ALA A 150 -32.78 0.82 3.55
CA ALA A 150 -32.68 -0.64 3.43
C ALA A 150 -31.25 -1.09 3.10
N ILE A 151 -30.57 -0.41 2.17
CA ILE A 151 -29.16 -0.64 1.83
C ILE A 151 -28.26 -0.40 3.06
N ALA A 152 -28.43 0.72 3.78
CA ALA A 152 -27.63 1.01 4.97
C ALA A 152 -27.83 -0.03 6.09
N GLN A 153 -29.06 -0.51 6.29
CA GLN A 153 -29.36 -1.59 7.24
C GLN A 153 -28.68 -2.90 6.85
N ARG A 154 -28.50 -3.16 5.56
CA ARG A 154 -27.74 -4.34 5.09
C ARG A 154 -26.27 -4.24 5.42
N CYS A 155 -25.69 -3.06 5.56
CA CYS A 155 -24.30 -2.89 5.98
C CYS A 155 -24.05 -3.19 7.47
N LYS A 156 -25.08 -3.49 8.27
CA LYS A 156 -25.00 -3.92 9.68
C LYS A 156 -24.19 -2.98 10.57
N GLY A 157 -24.23 -1.68 10.28
CA GLY A 157 -23.55 -0.66 11.06
C GLY A 157 -22.03 -0.64 10.93
N LEU A 158 -21.45 -1.36 9.97
CA LEU A 158 -20.01 -1.37 9.70
C LEU A 158 -19.63 -0.17 8.81
N PRO A 159 -18.83 0.80 9.29
CA PRO A 159 -18.53 2.00 8.51
C PRO A 159 -17.87 1.71 7.14
N LEU A 160 -16.97 0.73 7.07
CA LEU A 160 -16.29 0.38 5.82
C LEU A 160 -17.27 -0.11 4.75
N THR A 161 -18.18 -1.02 5.09
CA THR A 161 -19.16 -1.53 4.11
C THR A 161 -20.09 -0.42 3.65
N ILE A 162 -20.51 0.47 4.55
CA ILE A 162 -21.33 1.63 4.22
C ILE A 162 -20.63 2.55 3.22
N VAL A 163 -19.37 2.93 3.46
CA VAL A 163 -18.65 3.83 2.53
C VAL A 163 -18.31 3.15 1.20
N THR A 164 -18.04 1.85 1.21
CA THR A 164 -17.82 1.07 -0.01
C THR A 164 -19.08 0.99 -0.87
N VAL A 165 -20.25 0.74 -0.27
CA VAL A 165 -21.54 0.81 -0.98
C VAL A 165 -21.85 2.23 -1.44
N ALA A 166 -21.55 3.26 -0.64
CA ALA A 166 -21.69 4.64 -1.10
C ALA A 166 -20.88 4.90 -2.38
N GLY A 167 -19.70 4.28 -2.49
CA GLY A 167 -18.84 4.35 -3.66
C GLY A 167 -19.42 3.72 -4.92
N LEU A 168 -20.26 2.69 -4.80
CA LEU A 168 -21.00 2.12 -5.94
C LEU A 168 -21.87 3.17 -6.62
N HIS A 169 -22.48 4.03 -5.80
CA HIS A 169 -23.38 5.09 -6.27
C HIS A 169 -22.64 6.34 -6.75
N SER A 170 -21.31 6.39 -6.65
CA SER A 170 -20.54 7.47 -7.29
C SER A 170 -20.69 7.35 -8.81
N ASN A 171 -21.24 8.40 -9.43
CA ASN A 171 -21.54 8.47 -10.87
C ASN A 171 -22.59 7.47 -11.38
N MET A 172 -23.42 6.88 -10.50
CA MET A 172 -24.48 5.95 -10.89
C MET A 172 -25.83 6.67 -11.02
N GLU A 173 -26.60 6.35 -12.06
CA GLU A 173 -28.00 6.79 -12.19
C GLU A 173 -28.90 6.15 -11.11
N THR A 174 -30.04 6.78 -10.83
CA THR A 174 -31.00 6.32 -9.81
C THR A 174 -31.53 4.91 -10.07
N SER A 175 -31.59 4.49 -11.33
CA SER A 175 -31.98 3.14 -11.77
C SER A 175 -31.06 2.04 -11.24
N GLY A 176 -29.76 2.32 -11.07
CA GLY A 176 -28.78 1.35 -10.58
C GLY A 176 -28.94 0.98 -9.10
N TRP A 177 -29.74 1.73 -8.34
CA TRP A 177 -29.95 1.45 -6.91
C TRP A 177 -30.75 0.16 -6.67
N GLU A 178 -31.68 -0.17 -7.56
CA GLU A 178 -32.48 -1.40 -7.46
C GLU A 178 -31.61 -2.64 -7.66
N GLU A 179 -30.70 -2.61 -8.64
CA GLU A 179 -29.75 -3.69 -8.89
C GLU A 179 -28.80 -3.93 -7.71
N VAL A 180 -28.30 -2.86 -7.09
CA VAL A 180 -27.44 -2.93 -5.91
C VAL A 180 -28.20 -3.50 -4.72
N GLU A 181 -29.41 -3.03 -4.45
CA GLU A 181 -30.27 -3.53 -3.39
C GLU A 181 -30.59 -5.03 -3.59
N GLU A 182 -30.99 -5.44 -4.79
CA GLU A 182 -31.23 -6.85 -5.11
C GLU A 182 -29.98 -7.72 -4.92
N SER A 183 -28.83 -7.23 -5.35
CA SER A 183 -27.56 -7.95 -5.22
C SER A 183 -27.17 -8.15 -3.76
N LEU A 184 -27.38 -7.14 -2.92
CA LEU A 184 -27.18 -7.23 -1.46
C LEU A 184 -28.23 -8.12 -0.79
N ASN A 185 -29.45 -8.20 -1.32
CA ASN A 185 -30.51 -9.05 -0.78
C ASN A 185 -30.34 -10.54 -1.14
N LYS A 186 -29.68 -10.86 -2.27
CA LYS A 186 -29.37 -12.24 -2.69
C LYS A 186 -28.22 -12.86 -1.90
N SER A 187 -27.45 -12.04 -1.19
CA SER A 187 -26.39 -12.50 -0.28
C SER A 187 -26.97 -13.28 0.90
N CYS A 188 -26.36 -14.44 1.17
CA CYS A 188 -26.63 -15.28 2.35
C CYS A 188 -25.37 -15.49 3.21
N THR A 189 -24.33 -14.65 3.09
CA THR A 189 -23.09 -14.87 3.85
C THR A 189 -23.26 -14.62 5.35
N PRO A 190 -22.54 -15.37 6.19
CA PRO A 190 -22.37 -15.04 7.60
C PRO A 190 -21.87 -13.60 7.79
N ALA A 191 -22.23 -12.98 8.91
CA ALA A 191 -21.88 -11.58 9.20
C ALA A 191 -20.36 -11.29 9.16
N LEU A 192 -19.52 -12.30 9.45
CA LEU A 192 -18.06 -12.19 9.43
C LEU A 192 -17.48 -12.00 8.02
N ASP A 193 -18.15 -12.50 6.97
CA ASP A 193 -17.67 -12.45 5.57
C ASP A 193 -18.43 -11.41 4.73
N GLN A 194 -19.40 -10.72 5.33
CA GLN A 194 -20.26 -9.76 4.63
C GLN A 194 -19.47 -8.61 3.98
N TRP A 195 -18.32 -8.27 4.54
CA TRP A 195 -17.43 -7.26 3.95
C TRP A 195 -16.84 -7.73 2.62
N LYS A 196 -16.48 -9.02 2.47
CA LYS A 196 -15.90 -9.57 1.23
C LYS A 196 -16.88 -9.43 0.08
N GLU A 197 -18.15 -9.75 0.32
CA GLU A 197 -19.18 -9.61 -0.71
C GLU A 197 -19.47 -8.15 -1.08
N THR A 198 -19.45 -7.25 -0.10
CA THR A 198 -19.66 -5.82 -0.35
C THR A 198 -18.55 -5.25 -1.24
N ILE A 199 -17.30 -5.64 -0.97
CA ILE A 199 -16.15 -5.27 -1.80
C ILE A 199 -16.21 -5.94 -3.16
N GLU A 200 -16.54 -7.24 -3.24
CA GLU A 200 -16.71 -7.98 -4.50
C GLU A 200 -17.82 -7.36 -5.37
N LEU A 201 -18.92 -6.94 -4.77
CA LEU A 201 -19.99 -6.21 -5.46
C LEU A 201 -19.46 -4.89 -6.02
N SER A 202 -18.70 -4.15 -5.22
CA SER A 202 -18.06 -2.90 -5.63
C SER A 202 -17.09 -3.09 -6.78
N TYR A 203 -16.29 -4.15 -6.75
CA TYR A 203 -15.39 -4.53 -7.82
C TYR A 203 -16.12 -4.95 -9.10
N ARG A 204 -17.21 -5.72 -8.99
CA ARG A 204 -18.01 -6.15 -10.16
C ARG A 204 -18.59 -4.97 -10.93
N HIS A 205 -19.01 -3.93 -10.22
CA HIS A 205 -19.57 -2.71 -10.80
C HIS A 205 -18.50 -1.67 -11.20
N LEU A 206 -17.21 -1.96 -11.01
CA LEU A 206 -16.17 -1.08 -11.56
C LEU A 206 -16.19 -1.12 -13.10
N PRO A 207 -16.01 0.03 -13.77
CA PRO A 207 -15.69 0.05 -15.19
C PRO A 207 -14.48 -0.84 -15.51
N ASP A 208 -14.52 -1.53 -16.65
CA ASP A 208 -13.49 -2.51 -17.01
C ASP A 208 -12.07 -1.90 -17.08
N TYR A 209 -11.96 -0.60 -17.42
CA TYR A 209 -10.68 0.10 -17.44
C TYR A 209 -10.06 0.31 -16.05
N LEU A 210 -10.86 0.31 -14.97
CA LEU A 210 -10.37 0.44 -13.59
C LEU A 210 -9.97 -0.89 -12.96
N LYS A 211 -10.53 -2.02 -13.43
CA LYS A 211 -10.29 -3.33 -12.83
C LYS A 211 -8.78 -3.67 -12.77
N PRO A 212 -7.99 -3.55 -13.86
CA PRO A 212 -6.55 -3.79 -13.80
C PRO A 212 -5.81 -2.86 -12.82
N CYS A 213 -6.19 -1.58 -12.77
CA CYS A 213 -5.61 -0.61 -11.84
C CYS A 213 -5.89 -1.00 -10.38
N SER A 214 -7.10 -1.45 -10.09
CA SER A 214 -7.51 -1.87 -8.75
C SER A 214 -6.82 -3.17 -8.30
N LEU A 215 -6.76 -4.20 -9.16
CA LEU A 215 -6.02 -5.44 -8.89
C LEU A 215 -4.52 -5.20 -8.70
N TYR A 216 -3.95 -4.18 -9.33
CA TYR A 216 -2.54 -3.82 -9.18
C TYR A 216 -2.18 -3.42 -7.74
N PHE A 217 -3.14 -3.03 -6.90
CA PHE A 217 -2.87 -2.76 -5.50
C PHE A 217 -2.55 -4.02 -4.68
N GLY A 218 -3.00 -5.20 -5.11
CA GLY A 218 -2.64 -6.49 -4.50
C GLY A 218 -1.13 -6.75 -4.49
N ALA A 219 -0.38 -5.96 -5.26
CA ALA A 219 1.06 -6.01 -5.36
C ALA A 219 1.84 -5.24 -4.28
N TYR A 220 1.18 -4.42 -3.45
CA TYR A 220 1.79 -3.68 -2.33
C TYR A 220 1.56 -4.37 -0.98
N LYS A 221 2.36 -4.06 0.06
CA LYS A 221 2.16 -4.59 1.41
C LYS A 221 0.89 -4.00 2.05
N GLU A 222 0.38 -4.70 3.06
CA GLU A 222 -0.68 -4.18 3.95
C GLU A 222 -0.21 -2.84 4.54
N ASP A 223 -1.12 -1.88 4.67
CA ASP A 223 -0.89 -0.50 5.16
C ASP A 223 0.20 0.33 4.46
N GLN A 224 0.75 -0.17 3.35
CA GLN A 224 1.82 0.52 2.64
C GLN A 224 1.35 1.85 2.06
N ARG A 225 2.09 2.92 2.36
CA ARG A 225 1.93 4.23 1.71
C ARG A 225 2.53 4.18 0.31
N ILE A 226 1.68 4.25 -0.70
CA ILE A 226 2.06 4.13 -2.12
C ILE A 226 2.25 5.52 -2.71
N ARG A 227 3.41 5.76 -3.32
CA ARG A 227 3.72 7.02 -4.00
C ARG A 227 2.94 7.09 -5.32
N VAL A 228 2.01 8.03 -5.43
CA VAL A 228 1.06 8.10 -6.55
C VAL A 228 1.77 8.23 -7.89
N ARG A 229 2.78 9.11 -7.99
CA ARG A 229 3.54 9.30 -9.23
C ARG A 229 4.04 7.97 -9.82
N GLU A 230 4.68 7.16 -8.99
CA GLU A 230 5.28 5.88 -9.43
C GLU A 230 4.20 4.85 -9.77
N LEU A 231 3.09 4.84 -9.03
CA LEU A 231 1.93 3.99 -9.33
C LEU A 231 1.34 4.31 -10.71
N LEU A 232 1.09 5.59 -11.00
CA LEU A 232 0.52 6.02 -12.28
C LEU A 232 1.47 5.71 -13.44
N GLU A 233 2.78 5.99 -13.27
CA GLU A 233 3.82 5.64 -14.24
C GLU A 233 3.81 4.14 -14.57
N ARG A 234 3.65 3.26 -13.56
CA ARG A 234 3.50 1.82 -13.77
C ARG A 234 2.21 1.46 -14.49
N TRP A 235 1.06 2.03 -14.13
CA TRP A 235 -0.21 1.78 -14.83
C TRP A 235 -0.16 2.17 -16.31
N ILE A 236 0.49 3.28 -16.63
CA ILE A 236 0.71 3.72 -18.01
C ILE A 236 1.57 2.72 -18.77
N ALA A 237 2.68 2.28 -18.17
CA ALA A 237 3.61 1.34 -18.81
C ALA A 237 3.05 -0.08 -18.94
N GLU A 238 2.20 -0.51 -18.01
CA GLU A 238 1.40 -1.73 -18.11
C GLU A 238 0.42 -1.68 -19.29
N GLY A 239 -0.01 -0.47 -19.68
CA GLY A 239 -1.05 -0.24 -20.67
C GLY A 239 -2.45 -0.35 -20.11
N PHE A 240 -2.64 -0.08 -18.81
CA PHE A 240 -3.97 -0.01 -18.19
C PHE A 240 -4.70 1.29 -18.51
N VAL A 241 -3.94 2.35 -18.80
CA VAL A 241 -4.45 3.69 -19.05
C VAL A 241 -4.64 3.88 -20.55
N GLU A 242 -5.84 4.30 -20.94
CA GLU A 242 -6.18 4.57 -22.34
C GLU A 242 -5.44 5.79 -22.87
N ARG A 243 -5.02 5.73 -24.14
CA ARG A 243 -4.39 6.85 -24.84
C ARG A 243 -5.40 7.50 -25.77
N THR A 244 -5.89 8.67 -25.40
CA THR A 244 -6.81 9.46 -26.22
C THR A 244 -6.05 10.38 -27.16
N ALA A 245 -6.58 10.60 -28.37
CA ALA A 245 -5.96 11.49 -29.34
C ALA A 245 -5.94 12.94 -28.83
N GLY A 246 -4.75 13.47 -28.55
CA GLY A 246 -4.56 14.84 -28.06
C GLY A 246 -4.68 15.02 -26.54
N GLY A 247 -4.92 13.95 -25.77
CA GLY A 247 -4.97 13.98 -24.30
C GLY A 247 -3.63 13.59 -23.66
N CYS A 248 -3.37 14.13 -22.46
CA CYS A 248 -2.24 13.76 -21.61
C CYS A 248 -2.56 12.44 -20.90
N VAL A 249 -1.73 11.40 -21.08
CA VAL A 249 -2.00 10.06 -20.51
C VAL A 249 -1.90 10.06 -18.98
N GLU A 250 -1.07 10.94 -18.43
CA GLU A 250 -0.93 11.15 -16.99
C GLU A 250 -2.20 11.74 -16.37
N ASP A 251 -2.89 12.64 -17.08
CA ASP A 251 -4.16 13.21 -16.62
C ASP A 251 -5.26 12.12 -16.61
N VAL A 252 -5.27 11.22 -17.60
CA VAL A 252 -6.18 10.05 -17.61
C VAL A 252 -5.86 9.10 -16.44
N ALA A 253 -4.59 8.83 -16.19
CA ALA A 253 -4.17 7.99 -15.05
C ALA A 253 -4.56 8.61 -13.69
N GLU A 254 -4.40 9.93 -13.54
CA GLU A 254 -4.82 10.66 -12.34
C GLU A 254 -6.35 10.65 -12.17
N ALA A 255 -7.10 10.75 -13.28
CA ALA A 255 -8.56 10.60 -13.27
C ALA A 255 -8.98 9.19 -12.81
N TYR A 256 -8.31 8.13 -13.28
CA TYR A 256 -8.60 6.75 -12.85
C TYR A 256 -8.41 6.59 -11.34
N LEU A 257 -7.30 7.09 -10.79
CA LEU A 257 -7.06 7.05 -9.35
C LEU A 257 -8.10 7.89 -8.59
N THR A 258 -8.47 9.06 -9.13
CA THR A 258 -9.49 9.93 -8.53
C THR A 258 -10.84 9.23 -8.47
N GLU A 259 -11.22 8.49 -9.51
CA GLU A 259 -12.45 7.71 -9.52
C GLU A 259 -12.40 6.57 -8.48
N LEU A 260 -11.29 5.84 -8.36
CA LEU A 260 -11.13 4.83 -7.32
C LEU A 260 -11.24 5.41 -5.90
N VAL A 261 -10.74 6.63 -5.69
CA VAL A 261 -10.88 7.37 -4.43
C VAL A 261 -12.34 7.80 -4.20
N GLN A 262 -13.02 8.31 -5.22
CA GLN A 262 -14.44 8.68 -5.15
C GLN A 262 -15.35 7.47 -4.84
N ARG A 263 -14.96 6.29 -5.35
CA ARG A 263 -15.58 5.00 -5.05
C ARG A 263 -15.21 4.44 -3.67
N ASN A 264 -14.43 5.17 -2.86
CA ASN A 264 -13.94 4.74 -1.54
C ASN A 264 -13.15 3.43 -1.54
N LEU A 265 -12.59 3.02 -2.69
CA LEU A 265 -11.76 1.82 -2.83
C LEU A 265 -10.28 2.12 -2.58
N VAL A 266 -9.89 3.40 -2.62
CA VAL A 266 -8.52 3.86 -2.34
C VAL A 266 -8.58 5.06 -1.39
N MET A 267 -7.72 5.07 -0.38
CA MET A 267 -7.62 6.16 0.58
C MET A 267 -6.51 7.14 0.20
N VAL A 268 -6.76 8.42 0.42
CA VAL A 268 -5.75 9.48 0.29
C VAL A 268 -4.94 9.56 1.57
N ALA A 269 -3.67 9.16 1.53
CA ALA A 269 -2.78 9.22 2.67
C ALA A 269 -2.16 10.62 2.84
N GLU A 270 -1.79 11.28 1.75
CA GLU A 270 -1.21 12.63 1.77
C GLU A 270 -1.47 13.37 0.47
N ARG A 271 -1.78 14.67 0.57
CA ARG A 271 -1.83 15.60 -0.57
C ARG A 271 -0.58 16.49 -0.56
N GLY A 272 -0.07 16.79 -1.75
CA GLY A 272 1.01 17.76 -1.93
C GLY A 272 0.54 19.20 -1.77
N SER A 273 1.48 20.15 -1.81
CA SER A 273 1.19 21.59 -1.69
C SER A 273 0.25 22.14 -2.77
N ARG A 274 0.19 21.48 -3.93
CA ARG A 274 -0.72 21.82 -5.04
C ARG A 274 -2.08 21.11 -4.98
N GLY A 275 -2.40 20.43 -3.88
CA GLY A 275 -3.67 19.70 -3.69
C GLY A 275 -3.74 18.32 -4.36
N LYS A 276 -2.84 18.00 -5.29
CA LYS A 276 -2.72 16.66 -5.91
C LYS A 276 -2.41 15.57 -4.87
N ILE A 277 -2.88 14.36 -5.13
CA ILE A 277 -2.62 13.20 -4.26
C ILE A 277 -1.16 12.80 -4.42
N LYS A 278 -0.41 12.81 -3.31
CA LYS A 278 1.02 12.46 -3.28
C LYS A 278 1.23 11.01 -2.87
N PHE A 279 0.48 10.58 -1.85
CA PHE A 279 0.45 9.21 -1.38
C PHE A 279 -0.98 8.71 -1.25
N CYS A 280 -1.22 7.47 -1.68
CA CYS A 280 -2.45 6.73 -1.46
C CYS A 280 -2.16 5.43 -0.71
N MET A 281 -3.20 4.79 -0.20
CA MET A 281 -3.12 3.48 0.45
C MET A 281 -4.47 2.77 0.34
N LEU A 282 -4.48 1.46 0.58
CA LEU A 282 -5.72 0.70 0.73
C LEU A 282 -6.08 0.56 2.21
N HIS A 283 -7.36 0.35 2.47
CA HIS A 283 -7.78 -0.28 3.72
C HIS A 283 -7.36 -1.75 3.67
N ASP A 284 -6.91 -2.34 4.77
CA ASP A 284 -6.44 -3.73 4.86
C ASP A 284 -7.44 -4.76 4.29
N LEU A 285 -8.74 -4.65 4.57
CA LEU A 285 -9.75 -5.55 3.98
C LEU A 285 -9.87 -5.41 2.45
N LEU A 286 -9.73 -4.19 1.92
CA LEU A 286 -9.66 -3.96 0.46
C LEU A 286 -8.38 -4.55 -0.12
N HIS A 287 -7.27 -4.43 0.61
CA HIS A 287 -6.00 -5.02 0.24
C HIS A 287 -6.06 -6.56 0.21
N GLU A 288 -6.62 -7.18 1.24
CA GLU A 288 -6.86 -8.63 1.30
C GLU A 288 -7.68 -9.09 0.11
N PHE A 289 -8.79 -8.41 -0.17
CA PHE A 289 -9.63 -8.69 -1.33
C PHE A 289 -8.85 -8.62 -2.64
N TYR A 290 -8.15 -7.52 -2.91
CA TYR A 290 -7.42 -7.36 -4.18
C TYR A 290 -6.24 -8.35 -4.29
N LYS A 291 -5.58 -8.68 -3.18
CA LYS A 291 -4.54 -9.72 -3.12
C LYS A 291 -5.12 -11.07 -3.52
N GLU A 292 -6.18 -11.53 -2.87
CA GLU A 292 -6.85 -12.80 -3.18
C GLU A 292 -7.38 -12.84 -4.61
N LYS A 293 -8.09 -11.79 -5.04
CA LYS A 293 -8.68 -11.68 -6.37
C LYS A 293 -7.61 -11.70 -7.46
N SER A 294 -6.52 -10.97 -7.26
CA SER A 294 -5.44 -10.90 -8.26
C SER A 294 -4.71 -12.23 -8.47
N ILE A 295 -4.62 -13.05 -7.42
CA ILE A 295 -4.08 -14.42 -7.50
C ILE A 295 -5.09 -15.34 -8.20
N GLY A 296 -6.36 -15.29 -7.78
CA GLY A 296 -7.44 -16.10 -8.35
C GLY A 296 -7.67 -15.86 -9.84
N ASP A 297 -7.55 -14.60 -10.28
CA ASP A 297 -7.68 -14.19 -11.68
C ASP A 297 -6.36 -14.36 -12.48
N HIS A 298 -5.30 -14.91 -11.87
CA HIS A 298 -3.95 -15.03 -12.44
C HIS A 298 -3.39 -13.69 -12.98
N PHE A 299 -3.80 -12.57 -12.36
CA PHE A 299 -3.45 -11.22 -12.78
C PHE A 299 -2.04 -10.82 -12.36
N LEU A 300 -1.67 -11.14 -11.12
CA LEU A 300 -0.32 -11.00 -10.56
C LEU A 300 -0.03 -12.11 -9.56
N GLN A 301 1.25 -12.36 -9.33
CA GLN A 301 1.74 -13.25 -8.29
C GLN A 301 2.72 -12.51 -7.40
N ARG A 302 2.57 -12.68 -6.08
CA ARG A 302 3.60 -12.32 -5.10
C ARG A 302 4.35 -13.57 -4.69
N LEU A 303 5.67 -13.48 -4.62
CA LEU A 303 6.54 -14.49 -4.04
C LEU A 303 7.44 -13.85 -2.99
N HIS A 304 7.72 -14.57 -1.92
CA HIS A 304 8.88 -14.31 -1.10
C HIS A 304 10.15 -14.72 -1.85
N GLY A 305 11.26 -14.00 -1.67
CA GLY A 305 12.52 -14.25 -2.38
C GLY A 305 13.01 -15.69 -2.28
N SER A 306 12.73 -16.35 -1.15
CA SER A 306 13.16 -17.73 -0.90
C SER A 306 12.39 -18.75 -1.76
N GLU A 307 11.21 -18.38 -2.24
CA GLU A 307 10.35 -19.23 -3.06
C GLU A 307 10.81 -19.33 -4.52
N LEU A 308 11.72 -18.46 -4.98
CA LEU A 308 12.25 -18.50 -6.35
C LEU A 308 13.03 -19.79 -6.66
N GLY A 309 13.65 -20.38 -5.66
CA GLY A 309 14.53 -21.55 -5.78
C GLY A 309 13.84 -22.91 -5.52
N THR A 310 12.54 -22.92 -5.22
CA THR A 310 11.83 -24.12 -4.71
C THR A 310 11.30 -25.01 -5.82
N SER A 311 10.88 -24.44 -6.95
CA SER A 311 10.35 -25.18 -8.10
C SER A 311 11.27 -25.08 -9.32
N ALA A 312 11.27 -26.13 -10.15
CA ALA A 312 11.90 -26.13 -11.47
C ALA A 312 10.89 -25.91 -12.60
N GLU A 313 9.59 -25.90 -12.29
CA GLU A 313 8.54 -25.73 -13.29
C GLU A 313 8.50 -24.29 -13.82
N PRO A 314 8.07 -24.08 -15.08
CA PRO A 314 7.89 -22.74 -15.62
C PRO A 314 6.83 -21.97 -14.83
N ASN A 315 7.16 -20.72 -14.49
CA ASN A 315 6.21 -19.82 -13.87
C ASN A 315 5.42 -19.07 -14.95
N MET A 316 4.10 -19.25 -14.97
CA MET A 316 3.23 -18.68 -16.00
C MET A 316 2.72 -17.27 -15.69
N SER A 317 3.19 -16.65 -14.61
CA SER A 317 2.74 -15.34 -14.17
C SER A 317 3.16 -14.24 -15.14
N TYR A 318 2.21 -13.37 -15.49
CA TYR A 318 2.47 -12.19 -16.29
C TYR A 318 3.11 -11.07 -15.48
N ARG A 319 2.80 -10.98 -14.18
CA ARG A 319 3.31 -9.95 -13.28
C ARG A 319 3.81 -10.61 -12.01
N LEU A 320 5.06 -10.37 -11.69
CA LEU A 320 5.72 -10.96 -10.54
C LEU A 320 6.22 -9.87 -9.62
N PHE A 321 5.81 -9.97 -8.35
CA PHE A 321 6.21 -9.09 -7.26
C PHE A 321 6.99 -9.93 -6.26
N ILE A 322 8.26 -9.60 -6.06
CA ILE A 322 9.13 -10.38 -5.19
C ILE A 322 9.35 -9.58 -3.93
N ASP A 323 8.84 -10.09 -2.81
CA ASP A 323 9.08 -9.53 -1.49
C ASP A 323 10.28 -10.23 -0.83
N SER A 324 11.06 -9.50 -0.05
CA SER A 324 12.25 -10.04 0.62
C SER A 324 12.60 -9.13 1.79
N SER A 325 12.59 -9.65 3.01
CA SER A 325 12.98 -8.88 4.19
C SER A 325 14.50 -8.65 4.22
N ARG A 326 15.30 -9.61 3.71
CA ARG A 326 16.76 -9.50 3.61
C ARG A 326 17.26 -10.03 2.26
N GLU A 327 18.40 -9.51 1.79
CA GLU A 327 18.98 -9.90 0.50
C GLU A 327 19.27 -11.40 0.36
N GLU A 328 19.75 -12.01 1.44
CA GLU A 328 20.10 -13.44 1.52
C GLU A 328 18.89 -14.34 1.26
N ASP A 329 17.68 -13.79 1.37
CA ASP A 329 16.45 -14.51 1.14
C ASP A 329 16.15 -14.67 -0.36
N VAL A 330 16.71 -13.84 -1.25
CA VAL A 330 16.41 -13.94 -2.69
C VAL A 330 17.24 -15.05 -3.32
N ALA A 331 16.64 -16.23 -3.45
CA ALA A 331 17.24 -17.38 -4.10
C ALA A 331 17.40 -17.15 -5.62
N GLU A 332 18.42 -17.77 -6.24
CA GLU A 332 18.53 -17.76 -7.69
C GLU A 332 17.32 -18.51 -8.30
N PRO A 333 16.57 -17.89 -9.23
CA PRO A 333 15.44 -18.55 -9.85
C PRO A 333 15.87 -19.80 -10.62
N LYS A 334 15.33 -20.96 -10.19
CA LYS A 334 15.44 -22.21 -10.96
C LYS A 334 14.41 -22.28 -12.09
N GLN A 335 13.31 -21.55 -11.93
CA GLN A 335 12.19 -21.46 -12.86
C GLN A 335 12.53 -20.57 -14.05
N VAL A 336 11.86 -20.81 -15.18
CA VAL A 336 11.82 -19.88 -16.31
C VAL A 336 10.49 -19.11 -16.28
N PHE A 337 10.50 -17.87 -16.76
CA PHE A 337 9.34 -16.99 -16.73
C PHE A 337 8.94 -16.59 -18.17
N PRO A 338 8.40 -17.51 -18.99
CA PRO A 338 8.23 -17.29 -20.43
C PRO A 338 7.29 -16.13 -20.78
N TYR A 339 6.34 -15.80 -19.91
CA TYR A 339 5.30 -14.79 -20.15
C TYR A 339 5.44 -13.52 -19.32
N LEU A 340 6.55 -13.37 -18.60
CA LEU A 340 6.75 -12.24 -17.70
C LEU A 340 6.70 -10.91 -18.44
N ARG A 341 5.79 -10.05 -18.01
CA ARG A 341 5.63 -8.66 -18.47
C ARG A 341 6.06 -7.66 -17.41
N THR A 342 5.90 -8.00 -16.14
CA THR A 342 6.23 -7.10 -15.03
C THR A 342 7.04 -7.81 -13.99
N LEU A 343 8.17 -7.22 -13.63
CA LEU A 343 8.97 -7.60 -12.49
C LEU A 343 9.10 -6.40 -11.57
N PHE A 344 8.66 -6.58 -10.33
CA PHE A 344 8.78 -5.57 -9.28
C PHE A 344 9.48 -6.19 -8.07
N ILE A 345 10.63 -5.60 -7.71
CA ILE A 345 11.44 -5.98 -6.56
C ILE A 345 11.64 -4.69 -5.76
N PRO A 346 10.80 -4.45 -4.74
CA PRO A 346 10.90 -3.26 -3.92
C PRO A 346 12.26 -3.24 -3.21
N ASN A 347 12.74 -2.04 -2.92
CA ASN A 347 13.83 -1.87 -1.99
C ASN A 347 13.29 -1.99 -0.57
N ASN A 348 13.73 -3.01 0.16
CA ASN A 348 13.37 -3.23 1.56
C ASN A 348 14.53 -2.89 2.52
N ASN A 349 15.74 -2.54 2.02
CA ASN A 349 16.85 -2.11 2.87
C ASN A 349 17.92 -1.32 2.08
N ASP A 350 18.30 -0.13 2.56
CA ASP A 350 19.21 0.80 1.87
C ASP A 350 20.71 0.48 2.03
N ASN A 351 21.09 -0.53 2.83
CA ASN A 351 22.47 -0.68 3.30
C ASN A 351 23.15 -2.02 3.04
N SER A 352 22.55 -2.87 2.23
CA SER A 352 23.13 -4.14 1.86
C SER A 352 23.53 -4.11 0.38
N SER A 353 24.71 -4.66 0.08
CA SER A 353 25.19 -4.79 -1.28
C SER A 353 25.09 -6.25 -1.66
N TRP A 354 24.03 -6.63 -2.36
CA TRP A 354 23.95 -7.97 -2.94
C TRP A 354 25.28 -8.26 -3.68
N ASP A 355 25.76 -9.51 -3.71
CA ASP A 355 26.87 -9.86 -4.59
C ASP A 355 26.51 -9.48 -6.05
N GLU A 356 27.44 -8.81 -6.75
CA GLU A 356 27.20 -8.31 -8.09
C GLU A 356 26.84 -9.45 -9.07
N ARG A 357 27.50 -10.60 -8.94
CA ARG A 357 27.23 -11.77 -9.80
C ARG A 357 25.87 -12.35 -9.49
N HIS A 358 25.47 -12.40 -8.22
CA HIS A 358 24.15 -12.86 -7.80
C HIS A 358 23.02 -12.02 -8.42
N ARG A 359 23.10 -10.68 -8.29
CA ARG A 359 22.12 -9.74 -8.90
C ARG A 359 21.98 -9.92 -10.40
N ARG A 360 23.13 -9.97 -11.08
CA ARG A 360 23.18 -10.11 -12.53
C ARG A 360 22.64 -11.46 -12.97
N GLY A 361 22.93 -12.53 -12.22
CA GLY A 361 22.38 -13.87 -12.45
C GLY A 361 20.85 -13.88 -12.35
N ILE A 362 20.31 -13.33 -11.26
CA ILE A 362 18.85 -13.24 -11.04
C ILE A 362 18.18 -12.42 -12.14
N LEU A 363 18.68 -11.21 -12.40
CA LEU A 363 18.10 -10.34 -13.43
C LEU A 363 18.19 -10.97 -14.82
N TYR A 364 19.30 -11.65 -15.12
CA TYR A 364 19.46 -12.35 -16.41
C TYR A 364 18.36 -13.40 -16.63
N LYS A 365 17.96 -14.15 -15.60
CA LYS A 365 16.90 -15.17 -15.69
C LYS A 365 15.55 -14.54 -16.04
N PHE A 366 15.19 -13.44 -15.39
CA PHE A 366 13.95 -12.74 -15.68
C PHE A 366 13.96 -12.08 -17.07
N CYS A 367 15.06 -11.45 -17.45
CA CYS A 367 15.23 -10.81 -18.76
C CYS A 367 15.37 -11.80 -19.95
N ARG A 368 15.30 -13.12 -19.70
CA ARG A 368 15.08 -14.12 -20.77
C ARG A 368 13.69 -13.96 -21.38
N SER A 369 12.71 -13.53 -20.60
CA SER A 369 11.43 -13.07 -21.16
C SER A 369 11.67 -11.78 -21.93
N LYS A 370 11.47 -11.83 -23.24
CA LYS A 370 11.53 -10.62 -24.08
C LYS A 370 10.22 -9.81 -24.03
N LEU A 371 9.23 -10.29 -23.28
CA LEU A 371 7.92 -9.67 -23.11
C LEU A 371 7.85 -8.65 -21.96
N VAL A 372 8.94 -8.48 -21.21
CA VAL A 372 8.99 -7.54 -20.08
C VAL A 372 8.76 -6.10 -20.57
N ARG A 373 7.78 -5.44 -19.94
CA ARG A 373 7.35 -4.06 -20.16
C ARG A 373 7.65 -3.16 -18.96
N VAL A 374 7.49 -3.68 -17.76
CA VAL A 374 7.74 -2.95 -16.51
C VAL A 374 8.83 -3.68 -15.74
N LEU A 375 9.97 -3.01 -15.56
CA LEU A 375 11.08 -3.53 -14.77
C LEU A 375 11.40 -2.52 -13.66
N ASP A 376 11.00 -2.85 -12.44
CA ASP A 376 11.35 -2.10 -11.24
C ASP A 376 12.22 -3.00 -10.35
N CYS A 377 13.52 -2.79 -10.42
CA CYS A 377 14.50 -3.53 -9.63
C CYS A 377 15.39 -2.57 -8.85
N TRP A 378 14.82 -1.46 -8.39
CA TRP A 378 15.56 -0.51 -7.56
C TRP A 378 16.16 -1.19 -6.33
N GLY A 379 15.44 -2.11 -5.69
CA GLY A 379 15.92 -2.87 -4.54
C GLY A 379 17.12 -3.79 -4.78
N MET A 380 17.54 -3.99 -6.03
CA MET A 380 18.80 -4.70 -6.34
C MET A 380 20.02 -3.77 -6.33
N GLY A 381 19.85 -2.44 -6.37
CA GLY A 381 20.95 -1.48 -6.20
C GLY A 381 22.13 -1.61 -7.17
N PHE A 382 21.90 -1.59 -8.50
CA PHE A 382 22.96 -1.65 -9.53
C PHE A 382 23.84 -0.38 -9.60
N PHE A 383 24.48 -0.02 -8.50
CA PHE A 383 25.19 1.26 -8.35
C PHE A 383 26.50 1.34 -9.15
N ASP A 384 27.18 0.21 -9.32
CA ASP A 384 28.52 0.17 -9.93
C ASP A 384 28.46 -0.03 -11.46
N ILE A 385 27.58 -0.91 -11.96
CA ILE A 385 27.55 -1.30 -13.38
C ILE A 385 26.10 -1.50 -13.84
N PHE A 386 25.75 -0.83 -14.94
CA PHE A 386 24.45 -1.01 -15.58
C PHE A 386 24.27 -2.44 -16.15
N PRO A 387 23.17 -3.14 -15.84
CA PRO A 387 22.92 -4.48 -16.33
C PRO A 387 22.51 -4.49 -17.81
N ARG A 388 23.49 -4.65 -18.71
CA ARG A 388 23.29 -4.66 -20.17
C ARG A 388 22.26 -5.66 -20.70
N VAL A 389 21.90 -6.69 -19.92
CA VAL A 389 20.83 -7.63 -20.29
C VAL A 389 19.49 -6.92 -20.49
N VAL A 390 19.25 -5.82 -19.77
CA VAL A 390 18.04 -4.99 -19.87
C VAL A 390 17.89 -4.39 -21.27
N LEU A 391 19.00 -4.07 -21.95
CA LEU A 391 19.00 -3.51 -23.32
C LEU A 391 18.40 -4.45 -24.37
N GLN A 392 18.24 -5.73 -24.03
CA GLN A 392 17.64 -6.71 -24.92
C GLN A 392 16.11 -6.77 -24.81
N LEU A 393 15.49 -5.98 -23.93
CA LEU A 393 14.05 -5.96 -23.69
C LEU A 393 13.36 -4.98 -24.64
N ALA A 394 13.05 -5.43 -25.85
CA ALA A 394 12.46 -4.59 -26.89
C ALA A 394 11.07 -4.01 -26.54
N HIS A 395 10.37 -4.61 -25.57
CA HIS A 395 9.04 -4.16 -25.12
C HIS A 395 9.06 -3.35 -23.83
N LEU A 396 10.25 -3.06 -23.29
CA LEU A 396 10.39 -2.34 -22.02
C LEU A 396 9.90 -0.91 -22.17
N LYS A 397 8.91 -0.53 -21.35
CA LYS A 397 8.28 0.80 -21.30
C LYS A 397 8.62 1.56 -20.02
N TYR A 398 8.79 0.84 -18.90
CA TYR A 398 9.18 1.42 -17.62
C TYR A 398 10.42 0.70 -17.09
N LEU A 399 11.43 1.49 -16.74
CA LEU A 399 12.66 1.03 -16.11
C LEU A 399 12.94 1.84 -14.85
N ARG A 400 13.02 1.16 -13.71
CA ARG A 400 13.55 1.73 -12.48
C ARG A 400 14.68 0.89 -11.92
N LEU A 401 15.82 1.55 -11.68
CA LEU A 401 17.04 0.95 -11.14
C LEU A 401 17.69 1.94 -10.17
N GLY A 402 18.37 1.42 -9.15
CA GLY A 402 19.32 2.19 -8.35
C GLY A 402 20.64 2.21 -9.07
N ILE A 403 21.14 3.39 -9.45
CA ILE A 403 22.39 3.53 -10.22
C ILE A 403 23.22 4.65 -9.60
N GLY A 404 24.54 4.42 -9.46
CA GLY A 404 25.48 5.37 -8.88
C GLY A 404 25.88 6.50 -9.85
N ALA A 405 26.95 7.22 -9.49
CA ALA A 405 27.37 8.47 -10.12
C ALA A 405 27.78 8.39 -11.61
N GLU A 406 27.87 7.19 -12.21
CA GLU A 406 28.27 6.98 -13.61
C GLU A 406 27.12 7.09 -14.64
N LEU A 407 26.11 7.92 -14.34
CA LEU A 407 24.95 8.15 -15.22
C LEU A 407 25.32 8.62 -16.65
N PHE A 408 26.46 9.28 -16.83
CA PHE A 408 26.92 9.72 -18.16
C PHE A 408 27.15 8.55 -19.14
N MET A 409 27.43 7.34 -18.62
CA MET A 409 27.59 6.13 -19.44
C MET A 409 26.26 5.50 -19.87
N LEU A 410 25.14 5.85 -19.23
CA LEU A 410 23.82 5.31 -19.54
C LEU A 410 23.23 5.86 -20.83
N THR A 411 23.43 7.14 -21.09
CA THR A 411 22.87 7.87 -22.23
C THR A 411 23.04 7.15 -23.58
N PRO A 412 24.26 6.71 -23.99
CA PRO A 412 24.42 5.97 -25.24
C PRO A 412 23.84 4.54 -25.21
N LEU A 413 23.67 3.94 -24.04
CA LEU A 413 23.16 2.57 -23.90
C LEU A 413 21.63 2.52 -23.97
N ILE A 414 20.95 3.48 -23.36
CA ILE A 414 19.48 3.54 -23.26
C ILE A 414 18.83 3.81 -24.61
N VAL A 415 19.54 4.42 -25.58
CA VAL A 415 19.05 4.61 -26.95
C VAL A 415 18.62 3.28 -27.61
N ASN A 416 19.17 2.14 -27.16
CA ASN A 416 18.77 0.83 -27.67
C ASN A 416 17.39 0.36 -27.17
N LEU A 417 16.80 1.04 -26.17
CA LEU A 417 15.47 0.76 -25.64
C LEU A 417 14.43 1.65 -26.32
N SER A 418 14.14 1.36 -27.60
CA SER A 418 13.27 2.20 -28.43
C SER A 418 11.81 2.29 -27.96
N SER A 419 11.37 1.38 -27.09
CA SER A 419 10.02 1.37 -26.51
C SER A 419 9.95 2.00 -25.12
N LEU A 420 11.08 2.48 -24.58
CA LEU A 420 11.14 3.00 -23.22
C LEU A 420 10.46 4.36 -23.15
N GLU A 421 9.46 4.47 -22.28
CA GLU A 421 8.69 5.69 -22.07
C GLU A 421 9.08 6.37 -20.75
N ILE A 422 9.39 5.56 -19.72
CA ILE A 422 9.65 6.04 -18.37
C ILE A 422 10.94 5.43 -17.85
N LEU A 423 11.90 6.29 -17.50
CA LEU A 423 13.13 5.94 -16.81
C LEU A 423 13.16 6.65 -15.46
N SER A 424 13.18 5.88 -14.38
CA SER A 424 13.32 6.38 -13.02
C SER A 424 14.66 5.92 -12.45
N VAL A 425 15.57 6.85 -12.19
CA VAL A 425 16.87 6.57 -11.57
C VAL A 425 16.87 7.18 -10.18
N VAL A 426 17.17 6.36 -9.18
CA VAL A 426 17.22 6.73 -7.77
C VAL A 426 18.68 6.66 -7.30
N ASP A 427 19.07 7.57 -6.41
CA ASP A 427 20.42 7.72 -5.81
C ASP A 427 21.54 8.21 -6.73
N ALA A 428 21.20 8.98 -7.77
CA ALA A 428 22.16 9.85 -8.44
C ALA A 428 22.58 11.00 -7.51
N PRO A 429 23.88 11.37 -7.39
CA PRO A 429 24.22 12.68 -6.86
C PRO A 429 23.42 13.74 -7.64
N ALA A 430 22.91 14.76 -6.94
CA ALA A 430 21.83 15.68 -7.31
C ALA A 430 22.00 16.53 -8.60
N THR A 431 22.81 16.06 -9.55
CA THR A 431 23.27 16.79 -10.73
C THR A 431 22.90 16.15 -12.07
N VAL A 432 22.21 15.00 -12.13
CA VAL A 432 21.79 14.43 -13.42
C VAL A 432 20.27 14.35 -13.54
N LEU A 433 19.77 15.29 -14.32
CA LEU A 433 18.38 15.59 -14.63
C LEU A 433 17.61 14.44 -15.29
N CYS A 434 16.30 14.50 -15.12
CA CYS A 434 15.27 13.81 -15.91
C CYS A 434 15.62 13.81 -17.40
N CYS A 435 15.83 12.62 -17.97
CA CYS A 435 15.52 12.39 -19.37
C CYS A 435 14.08 11.87 -19.44
N GLN A 436 13.11 12.77 -19.62
CA GLN A 436 11.91 12.39 -20.38
C GLN A 436 12.39 12.22 -21.82
N ILE A 437 12.48 10.98 -22.29
CA ILE A 437 12.59 10.73 -23.72
C ILE A 437 11.17 10.86 -24.24
N LEU A 438 10.87 11.99 -24.89
CA LEU A 438 9.64 12.19 -25.67
C LEU A 438 9.69 11.33 -26.94
#